data_AF-A0A5B9WPZ0-F1
#
_entry.id   AF-A0A5B9WPZ0-F1
#
_cell.length_a   1.000
_cell.length_b   1.000
_cell.length_c   1.000
_cell.angle_alpha   90.00
_cell.angle_beta   90.00
_cell.angle_gamma   90.00
#
_symmetry.space_group_name_H-M   'P 1'
#
loop_
_entity.id
_entity.type
_entity.pdbx_description
1 polymer ?
#
loop_
_entity_poly.entity_id
_entity_poly.type
_entity_poly.pdbx_seq_one_letter_code
_entity_poly.pdbx_strand_id
1 'polypeptide(L)'
;MKRIFITTLLCMHTFTVLFAQNSLSPNLIRNSYMDILDGVVPAGFSVSGNLTLTAMHPYTKGFEGPYLPSAPAGAAATVDVATQQNPYWYGVYNKGPRVYRGGLADGWLNYPGGKILKITGDNTGASTMMYFPFERNVLTSKLRLRAWVKIVAGESVSFGTDAGLANIYWGGYTLLKATADAGPNGWYYIDQVINTSRTTSLTTNVFSMGLKGNNIEVYLALPYLSVLEDQTWLPSVADMLNRDGLFIHPLTQNIGIGTKDTKGYKLAVNGDAVFTKIKVKSFSAWPDYVFHPEYKLAPLNDVEAFIKKHRHLPEIPPAREVEQNGQDLGEMNSILLKKVEELTLYMIEMKKEIDSLKKITDQNK
;
A
#
# COMPACT_ATOMS: atom_id res chain seq x y z
N MET A 1 -67.93 13.99 27.34
CA MET A 1 -66.76 14.31 28.19
C MET A 1 -65.58 13.46 27.73
N LYS A 2 -64.56 14.12 27.14
CA LYS A 2 -63.12 13.77 27.13
C LYS A 2 -62.70 12.29 26.98
N ARG A 3 -62.25 11.92 25.78
CA ARG A 3 -60.81 11.69 25.44
C ARG A 3 -60.69 10.95 24.10
N ILE A 4 -60.45 11.73 23.05
CA ILE A 4 -59.86 11.30 21.78
C ILE A 4 -58.43 11.88 21.78
N PHE A 5 -57.49 11.15 21.17
CA PHE A 5 -56.09 11.51 20.89
C PHE A 5 -55.15 11.51 22.11
N ILE A 6 -54.26 10.51 22.15
CA ILE A 6 -52.78 10.57 22.38
C ILE A 6 -52.32 9.12 22.60
N THR A 7 -52.16 8.33 21.53
CA THR A 7 -51.39 7.07 21.61
C THR A 7 -50.78 6.63 20.27
N THR A 8 -50.39 7.58 19.41
CA THR A 8 -49.70 7.23 18.15
C THR A 8 -48.62 8.23 17.75
N LEU A 9 -47.99 8.89 18.74
CA LEU A 9 -46.86 9.81 18.49
C LEU A 9 -45.59 9.50 19.30
N LEU A 10 -45.60 8.42 20.10
CA LEU A 10 -44.46 8.09 20.98
C LEU A 10 -43.56 6.94 20.47
N CYS A 11 -43.84 6.39 19.27
CA CYS A 11 -43.08 5.24 18.73
C CYS A 11 -42.16 5.61 17.56
N MET A 12 -42.11 6.88 17.13
CA MET A 12 -41.20 7.34 16.06
C MET A 12 -39.98 8.12 16.56
N HIS A 13 -39.92 8.49 17.85
CA HIS A 13 -38.77 9.23 18.42
C HIS A 13 -37.71 8.34 19.08
N THR A 14 -37.93 7.02 19.16
CA THR A 14 -36.99 6.06 19.77
C THR A 14 -36.32 5.13 18.78
N PHE A 15 -36.60 5.27 17.47
CA PHE A 15 -35.92 4.49 16.42
C PHE A 15 -34.72 5.21 15.76
N THR A 16 -34.51 6.49 16.05
CA THR A 16 -33.37 7.26 15.50
C THR A 16 -32.10 7.19 16.36
N VAL A 17 -32.16 6.60 17.56
CA VAL A 17 -31.03 6.60 18.52
C VAL A 17 -30.31 5.25 18.62
N LEU A 18 -30.80 4.21 17.93
CA LEU A 18 -30.21 2.86 17.96
C LEU A 18 -29.16 2.58 16.88
N PHE A 19 -28.91 3.52 15.94
CA PHE A 19 -27.76 3.46 15.01
C PHE A 19 -26.55 4.28 15.46
N ALA A 20 -26.60 4.93 16.64
CA ALA A 20 -25.45 5.62 17.24
C ALA A 20 -24.51 4.68 18.03
N GLN A 21 -24.57 3.36 17.79
CA GLN A 21 -23.57 2.43 18.29
C GLN A 21 -22.34 2.44 17.39
N ASN A 22 -21.37 3.29 17.74
CA ASN A 22 -19.93 3.06 17.53
C ASN A 22 -19.51 2.48 16.16
N SER A 23 -20.04 2.99 15.05
CA SER A 23 -19.29 2.90 13.80
C SER A 23 -18.08 3.81 13.97
N LEU A 24 -16.96 3.23 14.40
CA LEU A 24 -15.68 3.91 14.38
C LEU A 24 -15.46 4.42 12.96
N SER A 25 -15.39 5.75 12.79
CA SER A 25 -15.12 6.32 11.46
C SER A 25 -13.81 5.74 10.93
N PRO A 26 -13.67 5.53 9.62
CA PRO A 26 -12.45 4.93 9.07
C PRO A 26 -11.18 5.63 9.58
N ASN A 27 -10.14 4.83 9.86
CA ASN A 27 -8.85 5.37 10.30
C ASN A 27 -8.30 6.30 9.22
N LEU A 28 -7.96 7.53 9.60
CA LEU A 28 -7.34 8.53 8.75
C LEU A 28 -5.84 8.33 8.64
N ILE A 29 -5.20 7.47 9.43
CA ILE A 29 -3.77 7.23 9.32
C ILE A 29 -3.52 6.09 8.33
N ARG A 30 -2.92 6.42 7.19
CA ARG A 30 -2.34 5.46 6.24
C ARG A 30 -1.25 4.66 6.93
N ASN A 31 -1.08 3.40 6.51
CA ASN A 31 0.02 2.58 7.00
C ASN A 31 0.08 2.52 8.55
N SER A 32 -1.09 2.48 9.22
CA SER A 32 -1.19 2.43 10.70
C SER A 32 -0.63 1.13 11.29
N TYR A 33 -0.45 0.11 10.46
CA TYR A 33 0.28 -1.12 10.79
C TYR A 33 1.78 -1.03 10.53
N MET A 34 2.26 0.06 9.92
CA MET A 34 3.67 0.38 9.67
C MET A 34 4.43 -0.70 8.91
N ASP A 35 3.74 -1.46 8.07
CA ASP A 35 4.23 -2.62 7.33
C ASP A 35 4.78 -2.26 5.95
N ILE A 36 4.34 -1.12 5.39
CA ILE A 36 4.88 -0.54 4.16
C ILE A 36 6.06 0.36 4.54
N LEU A 37 7.25 0.09 4.01
CA LEU A 37 8.48 0.80 4.37
C LEU A 37 9.07 1.59 3.19
N ASP A 38 9.64 2.76 3.49
CA ASP A 38 10.60 3.48 2.66
C ASP A 38 11.97 3.43 3.37
N GLY A 39 12.82 2.49 2.93
CA GLY A 39 14.01 2.08 3.67
C GLY A 39 13.65 1.49 5.04
N VAL A 40 14.02 2.17 6.12
CA VAL A 40 13.73 1.76 7.51
C VAL A 40 12.54 2.51 8.14
N VAL A 41 11.99 3.50 7.43
CA VAL A 41 10.91 4.37 7.91
C VAL A 41 9.57 3.84 7.38
N PRO A 42 8.50 3.76 8.19
CA PRO A 42 7.17 3.48 7.66
C PRO A 42 6.76 4.53 6.62
N ALA A 43 6.40 4.09 5.42
CA ALA A 43 6.10 4.97 4.30
C ALA A 43 5.07 6.05 4.67
N GLY A 44 5.39 7.29 4.32
CA GLY A 44 4.55 8.47 4.52
C GLY A 44 4.64 9.13 5.90
N PHE A 45 5.20 8.46 6.92
CA PHE A 45 5.56 9.13 8.16
C PHE A 45 6.78 10.02 7.92
N SER A 46 6.77 11.22 8.48
CA SER A 46 7.86 12.18 8.32
C SER A 46 8.10 12.97 9.59
N VAL A 47 9.20 13.72 9.65
CA VAL A 47 9.60 14.47 10.84
C VAL A 47 10.04 15.88 10.47
N SER A 48 9.96 16.77 11.45
CA SER A 48 10.63 18.07 11.49
C SER A 48 11.47 18.14 12.76
N GLY A 49 12.67 18.73 12.65
CA GLY A 49 13.65 18.79 13.72
C GLY A 49 14.54 17.54 13.81
N ASN A 50 15.24 17.38 14.94
CA ASN A 50 16.23 16.31 15.14
C ASN A 50 15.57 15.00 15.61
N LEU A 51 14.77 14.40 14.74
CA LEU A 51 14.12 13.11 14.99
C LEU A 51 14.50 12.10 13.92
N THR A 52 14.54 10.83 14.31
CA THR A 52 14.71 9.69 13.41
C THR A 52 13.58 8.71 13.66
N LEU A 53 13.00 8.21 12.58
CA LEU A 53 11.93 7.22 12.58
C LEU A 53 12.50 5.86 12.17
N THR A 54 12.05 4.79 12.83
CA THR A 54 12.41 3.43 12.43
C THR A 54 11.29 2.46 12.75
N ALA A 55 10.92 1.63 11.78
CA ALA A 55 9.95 0.57 12.00
C ALA A 55 10.61 -0.59 12.76
N MET A 56 9.97 -1.03 13.86
CA MET A 56 10.46 -2.09 14.72
C MET A 56 9.46 -3.24 14.79
N HIS A 57 9.95 -4.46 15.03
CA HIS A 57 9.08 -5.60 15.31
C HIS A 57 8.25 -5.35 16.57
N PRO A 58 6.98 -5.80 16.64
CA PRO A 58 6.10 -5.58 17.81
C PRO A 58 6.58 -6.28 19.08
N TYR A 59 7.55 -7.18 19.01
CA TYR A 59 8.21 -7.75 20.20
C TYR A 59 9.14 -6.75 20.90
N THR A 60 9.52 -5.69 20.21
CA THR A 60 10.41 -4.65 20.73
C THR A 60 9.75 -3.94 21.91
N LYS A 61 10.48 -3.80 23.01
CA LYS A 61 9.95 -3.26 24.28
C LYS A 61 8.73 -4.01 24.80
N GLY A 62 8.62 -5.29 24.43
CA GLY A 62 7.60 -6.22 24.86
C GLY A 62 6.20 -5.72 24.57
N PHE A 63 5.97 -4.94 23.51
CA PHE A 63 4.61 -4.51 23.17
C PHE A 63 3.70 -5.75 22.99
N GLU A 64 4.19 -6.73 22.23
CA GLU A 64 3.67 -8.09 22.11
C GLU A 64 4.73 -9.13 22.50
N GLY A 65 4.30 -10.39 22.62
CA GLY A 65 5.20 -11.54 22.70
C GLY A 65 4.75 -12.71 21.83
N PRO A 66 5.60 -13.73 21.67
CA PRO A 66 5.32 -14.87 20.81
C PRO A 66 4.24 -15.77 21.42
N TYR A 67 3.43 -16.40 20.57
CA TYR A 67 2.42 -17.37 20.99
C TYR A 67 2.98 -18.77 20.83
N LEU A 68 3.68 -19.26 21.86
CA LEU A 68 4.39 -20.53 21.81
C LEU A 68 4.08 -21.37 23.05
N PRO A 69 4.02 -22.71 22.91
CA PRO A 69 3.78 -23.65 24.01
C PRO A 69 4.91 -23.67 25.05
N SER A 70 6.08 -23.14 24.70
CA SER A 70 7.23 -22.99 25.60
C SER A 70 7.96 -21.69 25.29
N ALA A 71 8.73 -21.19 26.27
CA ALA A 71 9.59 -20.02 26.07
C ALA A 71 10.58 -20.28 24.91
N PRO A 72 10.79 -19.33 24.01
CA PRO A 72 11.85 -19.42 23.02
C PRO A 72 13.23 -19.36 23.69
N ALA A 73 14.22 -20.03 23.10
CA ALA A 73 15.60 -19.91 23.54
C ALA A 73 16.07 -18.46 23.39
N GLY A 74 16.64 -17.86 24.44
CA GLY A 74 17.04 -16.45 24.44
C GLY A 74 15.89 -15.47 24.70
N ALA A 75 14.74 -15.93 25.21
CA ALA A 75 13.66 -15.05 25.65
C ALA A 75 14.20 -13.95 26.59
N ALA A 76 13.81 -12.70 26.32
CA ALA A 76 14.21 -11.57 27.13
C ALA A 76 13.70 -11.73 28.57
N ALA A 77 14.57 -11.41 29.54
CA ALA A 77 14.22 -11.46 30.96
C ALA A 77 13.19 -10.41 31.36
N THR A 78 13.16 -9.27 30.65
CA THR A 78 12.19 -8.19 30.87
C THR A 78 11.65 -7.66 29.55
N VAL A 79 10.48 -7.04 29.61
CA VAL A 79 9.85 -6.36 28.46
C VAL A 79 10.72 -5.25 27.89
N ASP A 80 11.49 -4.54 28.71
CA ASP A 80 12.27 -3.37 28.26
C ASP A 80 13.52 -3.72 27.45
N VAL A 81 14.02 -4.96 27.57
CA VAL A 81 15.15 -5.47 26.77
C VAL A 81 14.69 -6.37 25.62
N ALA A 82 13.38 -6.57 25.46
CA ALA A 82 12.84 -7.42 24.41
C ALA A 82 13.05 -6.84 23.01
N THR A 83 13.40 -7.72 22.07
CA THR A 83 13.61 -7.43 20.65
C THR A 83 12.92 -8.49 19.78
N GLN A 84 13.03 -8.38 18.46
CA GLN A 84 12.57 -9.44 17.56
C GLN A 84 13.32 -10.76 17.80
N GLN A 85 14.65 -10.69 17.97
CA GLN A 85 15.53 -11.84 18.13
C GLN A 85 15.39 -12.46 19.53
N ASN A 86 15.23 -11.62 20.55
CA ASN A 86 15.08 -12.02 21.95
C ASN A 86 13.74 -11.48 22.49
N PRO A 87 12.61 -12.11 22.18
CA PRO A 87 11.31 -11.60 22.60
C PRO A 87 11.02 -11.90 24.07
N TYR A 88 10.17 -11.09 24.71
CA TYR A 88 9.62 -11.40 26.02
C TYR A 88 8.46 -12.40 25.90
N TRP A 89 8.51 -13.51 26.63
CA TRP A 89 7.48 -14.54 26.57
C TRP A 89 6.45 -14.38 27.69
N TYR A 90 5.21 -14.12 27.30
CA TYR A 90 4.09 -13.92 28.22
C TYR A 90 3.40 -15.22 28.65
N GLY A 91 3.75 -16.36 28.06
CA GLY A 91 3.16 -17.68 28.34
C GLY A 91 2.32 -18.24 27.18
N VAL A 92 1.87 -19.49 27.33
CA VAL A 92 1.26 -20.32 26.26
C VAL A 92 -0.08 -19.78 25.73
N TYR A 93 -0.77 -18.95 26.50
CA TYR A 93 -2.06 -18.39 26.12
C TYR A 93 -2.17 -16.89 26.40
N ASN A 94 -1.03 -16.21 26.42
CA ASN A 94 -0.96 -14.80 26.75
C ASN A 94 -0.06 -14.09 25.75
N LYS A 95 -0.57 -13.02 25.15
CA LYS A 95 0.16 -12.18 24.19
C LYS A 95 0.62 -10.85 24.80
N GLY A 96 0.45 -10.74 26.12
CA GLY A 96 0.81 -9.60 26.94
C GLY A 96 -0.44 -8.88 27.46
N PRO A 97 -0.30 -8.01 28.47
CA PRO A 97 -1.42 -7.29 29.07
C PRO A 97 -2.25 -6.42 28.11
N ARG A 98 -1.68 -6.08 26.94
CA ARG A 98 -2.31 -5.24 25.91
C ARG A 98 -3.09 -6.06 24.87
N VAL A 99 -2.80 -7.37 24.80
CA VAL A 99 -3.34 -8.29 23.81
C VAL A 99 -3.70 -9.60 24.50
N TYR A 100 -4.98 -9.80 24.79
CA TYR A 100 -5.48 -11.08 25.32
C TYR A 100 -5.74 -12.08 24.17
N ARG A 101 -5.78 -13.39 24.49
CA ARG A 101 -5.95 -14.54 23.56
C ARG A 101 -6.64 -14.15 22.24
N GLY A 102 -5.95 -14.37 21.12
CA GLY A 102 -6.49 -14.10 19.78
C GLY A 102 -5.93 -12.87 19.06
N GLY A 103 -4.78 -12.35 19.47
CA GLY A 103 -4.13 -11.25 18.76
C GLY A 103 -2.64 -11.47 18.57
N LEU A 104 -2.22 -11.39 17.31
CA LEU A 104 -0.92 -10.91 16.84
C LEU A 104 0.22 -11.92 17.00
N ALA A 105 0.12 -13.06 16.31
CA ALA A 105 1.23 -13.99 16.17
C ALA A 105 2.37 -13.36 15.36
N ASP A 106 2.02 -12.60 14.32
CA ASP A 106 2.96 -11.98 13.38
C ASP A 106 2.49 -10.59 12.95
N GLY A 107 1.59 -9.94 13.69
CA GLY A 107 1.11 -8.58 13.41
C GLY A 107 -0.38 -8.37 13.70
N TRP A 108 -0.81 -7.11 13.55
CA TRP A 108 -2.03 -6.49 14.07
C TRP A 108 -3.38 -7.07 13.56
N LEU A 109 -4.34 -7.42 14.43
CA LEU A 109 -5.64 -8.03 14.13
C LEU A 109 -5.60 -9.19 13.10
N ASN A 110 -4.63 -10.11 13.22
CA ASN A 110 -4.38 -11.20 12.26
C ASN A 110 -3.81 -10.73 10.90
N TYR A 111 -3.32 -9.49 10.82
CA TYR A 111 -2.54 -8.98 9.70
C TYR A 111 -1.05 -9.29 9.94
N PRO A 112 -0.43 -10.20 9.17
CA PRO A 112 0.99 -10.49 9.30
C PRO A 112 1.86 -9.30 8.87
N GLY A 113 3.06 -9.16 9.44
CA GLY A 113 4.04 -8.15 9.10
C GLY A 113 3.90 -6.79 9.82
N GLY A 114 2.93 -6.66 10.73
CA GLY A 114 2.72 -5.44 11.51
C GLY A 114 3.95 -4.99 12.31
N LYS A 115 4.20 -3.69 12.38
CA LYS A 115 5.34 -3.07 13.09
C LYS A 115 4.87 -2.00 14.07
N ILE A 116 5.76 -1.62 14.98
CA ILE A 116 5.65 -0.43 15.83
C ILE A 116 6.67 0.61 15.38
N LEU A 117 6.41 1.89 15.63
CA LEU A 117 7.31 2.96 15.25
C LEU A 117 8.20 3.33 16.44
N LYS A 118 9.52 3.26 16.25
CA LYS A 118 10.51 3.85 17.14
C LYS A 118 10.85 5.25 16.67
N ILE A 119 10.86 6.19 17.61
CA ILE A 119 11.19 7.59 17.39
C ILE A 119 12.35 7.92 18.33
N THR A 120 13.48 8.34 17.76
CA THR A 120 14.66 8.76 18.54
C THR A 120 15.11 10.14 18.16
N GLY A 121 15.78 10.85 19.08
CA GLY A 121 16.35 12.16 18.79
C GLY A 121 16.52 13.01 20.05
N ASP A 122 16.46 14.32 19.88
CA ASP A 122 16.45 15.29 20.97
C ASP A 122 15.72 16.55 20.52
N ASN A 123 15.30 17.39 21.48
CA ASN A 123 14.63 18.63 21.15
C ASN A 123 15.11 19.83 21.97
N THR A 124 16.38 19.85 22.38
CA THR A 124 16.99 20.88 23.24
C THR A 124 16.84 22.29 22.64
N GLY A 125 15.72 22.97 22.93
CA GLY A 125 15.38 24.30 22.43
C GLY A 125 14.78 24.39 21.02
N ALA A 126 14.57 23.28 20.32
CA ALA A 126 14.06 23.25 18.95
C ALA A 126 12.69 22.56 18.86
N SER A 127 11.89 22.94 17.85
CA SER A 127 10.60 22.30 17.60
C SER A 127 10.78 20.95 16.92
N THR A 128 10.41 19.86 17.59
CA THR A 128 10.49 18.50 17.04
C THR A 128 9.13 17.84 17.01
N MET A 129 8.71 17.44 15.81
CA MET A 129 7.45 16.75 15.62
C MET A 129 7.50 15.72 14.51
N MET A 130 6.67 14.71 14.66
CA MET A 130 6.36 13.72 13.64
C MET A 130 5.02 14.04 12.99
N TYR A 131 4.96 13.89 11.67
CA TYR A 131 3.75 13.99 10.88
C TYR A 131 3.27 12.60 10.47
N PHE A 132 1.95 12.44 10.47
CA PHE A 132 1.29 11.21 10.08
C PHE A 132 0.93 11.24 8.60
N PRO A 133 0.98 10.09 7.90
CA PRO A 133 0.45 10.00 6.56
C PRO A 133 -1.08 9.92 6.63
N PHE A 134 -1.77 11.01 6.29
CA PHE A 134 -3.22 11.02 6.32
C PHE A 134 -3.84 10.45 5.04
N GLU A 135 -4.87 9.61 5.22
CA GLU A 135 -5.66 8.96 4.17
C GLU A 135 -6.38 9.99 3.31
N ARG A 136 -6.80 11.10 3.90
CA ARG A 136 -7.45 12.17 3.18
C ARG A 136 -7.45 13.46 3.97
N ASN A 137 -7.61 14.53 3.22
CA ASN A 137 -8.03 15.81 3.73
C ASN A 137 -9.43 15.71 4.35
N VAL A 138 -9.59 16.31 5.53
CA VAL A 138 -10.85 16.38 6.26
C VAL A 138 -11.02 17.78 6.82
N LEU A 139 -12.23 18.31 6.78
CA LEU A 139 -12.56 19.60 7.39
C LEU A 139 -13.09 19.40 8.80
N THR A 140 -12.22 19.39 9.81
CA THR A 140 -12.65 19.13 11.19
C THR A 140 -11.86 19.94 12.23
N SER A 141 -12.48 20.15 13.38
CA SER A 141 -11.85 20.67 14.59
C SER A 141 -11.77 19.64 15.72
N LYS A 142 -12.27 18.42 15.53
CA LYS A 142 -12.29 17.37 16.55
C LYS A 142 -11.97 16.00 15.97
N LEU A 143 -10.92 15.40 16.50
CA LEU A 143 -10.43 14.10 16.10
C LEU A 143 -10.42 13.18 17.31
N ARG A 144 -10.72 11.90 17.13
CA ARG A 144 -10.46 10.88 18.14
C ARG A 144 -9.12 10.23 17.85
N LEU A 145 -8.16 10.40 18.75
CA LEU A 145 -6.88 9.70 18.71
C LEU A 145 -6.97 8.46 19.60
N ARG A 146 -6.58 7.32 19.04
CA ARG A 146 -6.26 6.12 19.79
C ARG A 146 -4.88 5.64 19.42
N ALA A 147 -4.06 5.32 20.40
CA ALA A 147 -2.72 4.79 20.16
C ALA A 147 -2.16 4.20 21.45
N TRP A 148 -1.24 3.26 21.31
CA TRP A 148 -0.35 2.87 22.38
C TRP A 148 0.96 3.64 22.30
N VAL A 149 1.39 4.21 23.42
CA VAL A 149 2.64 4.96 23.51
C VAL A 149 3.47 4.46 24.69
N LYS A 150 4.77 4.29 24.47
CA LYS A 150 5.78 4.07 25.52
C LYS A 150 6.86 5.11 25.39
N ILE A 151 7.19 5.76 26.50
CA ILE A 151 8.24 6.78 26.58
C ILE A 151 9.39 6.18 27.39
N VAL A 152 10.40 5.65 26.69
CA VAL A 152 11.60 5.09 27.33
C VAL A 152 12.49 6.21 27.84
N ALA A 153 12.70 7.23 27.00
CA ALA A 153 13.45 8.42 27.34
C ALA A 153 12.81 9.67 26.70
N GLY A 154 13.00 10.82 27.35
CA GLY A 154 12.23 12.05 27.11
C GLY A 154 11.26 12.38 28.25
N GLU A 155 10.59 13.51 28.15
CA GLU A 155 9.68 14.06 29.15
C GLU A 155 8.20 13.77 28.83
N SER A 156 7.80 14.01 27.58
CA SER A 156 6.40 13.91 27.17
C SER A 156 6.22 13.76 25.66
N VAL A 157 5.05 13.26 25.29
CA VAL A 157 4.54 13.25 23.92
C VAL A 157 3.26 14.07 23.86
N SER A 158 3.13 14.87 22.82
CA SER A 158 2.04 15.81 22.59
C SER A 158 1.34 15.48 21.28
N PHE A 159 0.02 15.61 21.21
CA PHE A 159 -0.76 15.40 19.99
C PHE A 159 -1.74 16.55 19.77
N GLY A 160 -1.83 17.03 18.53
CA GLY A 160 -2.75 18.09 18.14
C GLY A 160 -2.08 19.13 17.25
N THR A 161 -2.66 20.33 17.23
CA THR A 161 -2.12 21.43 16.43
C THR A 161 -0.85 21.98 17.05
N ASP A 162 0.19 22.09 16.23
CA ASP A 162 1.53 22.56 16.58
C ASP A 162 2.16 21.77 17.74
N ALA A 163 1.84 20.48 17.89
CA ALA A 163 2.17 19.72 19.07
C ALA A 163 3.67 19.67 19.44
N GLY A 164 4.57 19.91 18.48
CA GLY A 164 6.02 20.01 18.71
C GLY A 164 6.59 21.43 18.79
N LEU A 165 5.76 22.47 18.66
CA LEU A 165 6.12 23.82 19.10
C LEU A 165 5.95 23.84 20.63
N ALA A 166 6.64 24.73 21.36
CA ALA A 166 6.62 24.80 22.83
C ALA A 166 5.23 25.03 23.48
N ASN A 167 4.15 25.01 22.70
CA ASN A 167 2.75 25.10 23.09
C ASN A 167 1.90 24.08 22.30
N ILE A 168 0.97 23.41 22.97
CA ILE A 168 -0.18 22.78 22.31
C ILE A 168 -1.30 23.81 22.24
N TYR A 169 -1.76 24.13 21.04
CA TYR A 169 -2.93 25.00 20.87
C TYR A 169 -4.23 24.21 20.86
N TRP A 170 -5.34 24.92 21.06
CA TRP A 170 -6.72 24.44 20.89
C TRP A 170 -7.16 23.26 21.78
N GLY A 171 -6.38 22.86 22.79
CA GLY A 171 -6.72 21.75 23.67
C GLY A 171 -6.32 20.39 23.10
N GLY A 172 -5.12 20.31 22.52
CA GLY A 172 -4.47 19.04 22.24
C GLY A 172 -4.16 18.22 23.50
N TYR A 173 -3.56 17.05 23.32
CA TYR A 173 -3.33 16.10 24.40
C TYR A 173 -1.84 15.86 24.65
N THR A 174 -1.40 16.02 25.89
CA THR A 174 -0.02 15.70 26.33
C THR A 174 -0.02 14.47 27.23
N LEU A 175 0.74 13.45 26.85
CA LEU A 175 1.08 12.31 27.66
C LEU A 175 2.47 12.52 28.30
N LEU A 176 2.51 12.62 29.62
CA LEU A 176 3.76 12.68 30.38
C LEU A 176 4.38 11.28 30.49
N LYS A 177 5.72 11.20 30.57
CA LYS A 177 6.43 9.93 30.81
C LYS A 177 5.92 9.20 32.06
N ALA A 178 5.74 9.91 33.17
CA ALA A 178 5.25 9.30 34.42
C ALA A 178 3.87 8.63 34.25
N THR A 179 2.99 9.25 33.46
CA THR A 179 1.69 8.67 33.10
C THR A 179 1.85 7.46 32.18
N ALA A 180 2.77 7.53 31.22
CA ALA A 180 3.07 6.41 30.34
C ALA A 180 3.60 5.18 31.12
N ASP A 181 4.49 5.42 32.08
CA ASP A 181 5.13 4.41 32.93
C ASP A 181 4.14 3.69 33.84
N ALA A 182 3.05 4.35 34.24
CA ALA A 182 1.98 3.75 35.05
C ALA A 182 1.13 2.75 34.24
N GLY A 183 1.23 2.76 32.91
CA GLY A 183 0.57 1.79 32.04
C GLY A 183 1.19 0.39 32.13
N PRO A 184 0.48 -0.67 31.73
CA PRO A 184 1.01 -2.03 31.77
C PRO A 184 2.35 -2.15 31.01
N ASN A 185 3.41 -2.57 31.71
CA ASN A 185 4.77 -2.64 31.18
C ASN A 185 5.31 -1.31 30.60
N GLY A 186 4.86 -0.17 31.13
CA GLY A 186 5.23 1.17 30.67
C GLY A 186 4.64 1.56 29.31
N TRP A 187 3.57 0.88 28.89
CA TRP A 187 2.79 1.23 27.70
C TRP A 187 1.44 1.80 28.12
N TYR A 188 1.09 2.96 27.58
CA TYR A 188 -0.17 3.64 27.88
C TYR A 188 -1.06 3.71 26.65
N TYR A 189 -2.34 3.37 26.84
CA TYR A 189 -3.35 3.46 25.79
C TYR A 189 -4.02 4.83 25.84
N ILE A 190 -3.81 5.60 24.79
CA ILE A 190 -4.51 6.84 24.53
C ILE A 190 -5.85 6.49 23.90
N ASP A 191 -6.94 7.05 24.42
CA ASP A 191 -8.24 7.17 23.75
C ASP A 191 -8.81 8.55 24.11
N GLN A 192 -8.48 9.55 23.29
CA GLN A 192 -8.74 10.95 23.60
C GLN A 192 -9.40 11.66 22.42
N VAL A 193 -10.28 12.62 22.74
CA VAL A 193 -10.77 13.58 21.77
C VAL A 193 -9.80 14.75 21.76
N ILE A 194 -9.18 14.98 20.61
CA ILE A 194 -8.21 16.04 20.36
C ILE A 194 -8.89 17.12 19.54
N ASN A 195 -8.88 18.33 20.09
CA ASN A 195 -9.29 19.51 19.38
C ASN A 195 -8.14 20.04 18.52
N THR A 196 -8.45 20.47 17.30
CA THR A 196 -7.47 21.01 16.35
C THR A 196 -7.97 22.30 15.70
N SER A 197 -7.07 23.04 15.07
CA SER A 197 -7.44 24.12 14.15
C SER A 197 -8.36 23.59 13.04
N ARG A 198 -9.46 24.30 12.76
CA ARG A 198 -10.43 23.90 11.75
C ARG A 198 -9.93 24.28 10.36
N THR A 199 -9.29 23.34 9.68
CA THR A 199 -8.84 23.52 8.29
C THR A 199 -9.23 22.29 7.45
N THR A 200 -9.08 22.39 6.14
CA THR A 200 -9.38 21.30 5.19
C THR A 200 -8.25 20.28 5.05
N SER A 201 -7.15 20.41 5.80
CA SER A 201 -6.02 19.48 5.75
C SER A 201 -5.51 19.15 7.16
N LEU A 202 -5.14 17.90 7.39
CA LEU A 202 -4.46 17.50 8.63
C LEU A 202 -2.93 17.58 8.52
N THR A 203 -2.41 17.85 7.33
CA THR A 203 -0.97 17.93 7.07
C THR A 203 -0.32 19.11 7.79
N THR A 204 1.01 19.22 7.66
CA THR A 204 1.83 20.23 8.34
C THR A 204 1.54 20.21 9.84
N ASN A 205 1.36 21.37 10.48
CA ASN A 205 1.22 21.43 11.92
C ASN A 205 -0.24 21.31 12.40
N VAL A 206 -1.22 21.02 11.53
CA VAL A 206 -2.63 20.95 11.95
C VAL A 206 -2.88 19.79 12.90
N PHE A 207 -2.31 18.61 12.58
CA PHE A 207 -2.22 17.49 13.51
C PHE A 207 -0.84 16.84 13.42
N SER A 208 -0.04 16.99 14.47
CA SER A 208 1.27 16.37 14.60
C SER A 208 1.45 15.70 15.95
N MET A 209 2.49 14.89 16.07
CA MET A 209 2.96 14.34 17.33
C MET A 209 4.26 15.06 17.73
N GLY A 210 4.20 15.91 18.75
CA GLY A 210 5.36 16.56 19.32
C GLY A 210 6.05 15.69 20.36
N LEU A 211 7.37 15.76 20.42
CA LEU A 211 8.17 15.05 21.41
C LEU A 211 9.01 16.06 22.20
N LYS A 212 9.09 15.87 23.52
CA LYS A 212 9.85 16.73 24.42
C LYS A 212 10.84 15.95 25.27
N GLY A 213 12.05 16.48 25.43
CA GLY A 213 13.11 16.00 26.30
C GLY A 213 14.45 15.81 25.57
N ASN A 214 15.49 15.52 26.34
CA ASN A 214 16.79 15.10 25.80
C ASN A 214 16.81 13.58 25.60
N ASN A 215 17.59 13.09 24.63
CA ASN A 215 17.75 11.66 24.34
C ASN A 215 16.41 10.91 24.20
N ILE A 216 15.51 11.47 23.40
CA ILE A 216 14.17 10.94 23.14
C ILE A 216 14.29 9.49 22.63
N GLU A 217 13.56 8.59 23.26
CA GLU A 217 13.28 7.24 22.77
C GLU A 217 11.81 6.93 23.08
N VAL A 218 10.97 7.03 22.05
CA VAL A 218 9.52 6.84 22.15
C VAL A 218 9.08 5.77 21.16
N TYR A 219 8.13 4.95 21.58
CA TYR A 219 7.49 3.96 20.73
C TYR A 219 6.00 4.25 20.58
N LEU A 220 5.51 4.15 19.35
CA LEU A 220 4.12 4.35 18.96
C LEU A 220 3.59 3.08 18.28
N ALA A 221 2.41 2.64 18.69
CA ALA A 221 1.77 1.40 18.25
C ALA A 221 0.28 1.65 17.98
N LEU A 222 -0.24 1.07 16.89
CA LEU A 222 -1.65 1.21 16.44
C LEU A 222 -2.18 2.65 16.47
N PRO A 223 -1.50 3.62 15.82
CA PRO A 223 -2.06 4.94 15.72
C PRO A 223 -3.34 4.90 14.87
N TYR A 224 -4.43 5.31 15.49
CA TYR A 224 -5.75 5.43 14.90
C TYR A 224 -6.23 6.86 15.12
N LEU A 225 -6.66 7.51 14.03
CA LEU A 225 -7.21 8.85 14.09
C LEU A 225 -8.51 8.88 13.28
N SER A 226 -9.58 9.41 13.85
CA SER A 226 -10.86 9.48 13.15
C SER A 226 -11.56 10.80 13.37
N VAL A 227 -12.31 11.26 12.37
CA VAL A 227 -13.19 12.43 12.51
C VAL A 227 -14.38 12.08 13.39
N LEU A 228 -14.76 13.00 14.30
CA LEU A 228 -15.94 12.87 15.16
C LEU A 228 -17.13 13.70 14.71
N GLU A 229 -16.93 14.70 13.85
CA GLU A 229 -17.99 15.59 13.36
C GLU A 229 -18.29 15.31 11.87
N ASP A 230 -19.59 15.25 11.54
CA ASP A 230 -20.17 14.90 10.24
C ASP A 230 -20.25 16.07 9.23
N GLN A 231 -19.83 17.27 9.63
CA GLN A 231 -19.91 18.49 8.82
C GLN A 231 -18.88 18.58 7.69
N THR A 232 -18.18 17.48 7.39
CA THR A 232 -17.14 17.46 6.36
C THR A 232 -17.79 17.19 5.01
N TRP A 233 -17.72 18.14 4.08
CA TRP A 233 -17.83 17.82 2.66
C TRP A 233 -16.78 16.74 2.37
N LEU A 234 -17.21 15.49 2.18
CA LEU A 234 -16.34 14.42 1.75
C LEU A 234 -16.38 14.39 0.22
N PRO A 235 -15.23 14.49 -0.47
CA PRO A 235 -15.19 14.24 -1.90
C PRO A 235 -15.70 12.81 -2.17
N SER A 236 -16.23 12.57 -3.36
CA SER A 236 -16.74 11.23 -3.70
C SER A 236 -15.62 10.19 -3.61
N VAL A 237 -15.98 8.90 -3.46
CA VAL A 237 -14.99 7.81 -3.50
C VAL A 237 -14.13 7.88 -4.76
N ALA A 238 -14.72 8.25 -5.90
CA ALA A 238 -14.00 8.42 -7.16
C ALA A 238 -12.97 9.57 -7.11
N ASP A 239 -13.32 10.70 -6.50
CA ASP A 239 -12.39 11.83 -6.33
C ASP A 239 -11.22 11.47 -5.40
N MET A 240 -11.49 10.66 -4.36
CA MET A 240 -10.45 10.14 -3.48
C MET A 240 -9.49 9.21 -4.22
N LEU A 241 -10.01 8.20 -4.93
CA LEU A 241 -9.20 7.26 -5.70
C LEU A 241 -8.34 7.98 -6.76
N ASN A 242 -8.91 8.99 -7.41
CA ASN A 242 -8.20 9.77 -8.43
C ASN A 242 -6.98 10.52 -7.84
N ARG A 243 -7.08 11.00 -6.60
CA ARG A 243 -5.94 11.64 -5.92
C ARG A 243 -4.81 10.63 -5.65
N ASP A 244 -5.15 9.39 -5.39
CA ASP A 244 -4.20 8.32 -5.08
C ASP A 244 -3.77 7.53 -6.32
N GLY A 245 -3.99 8.09 -7.51
CA GLY A 245 -3.50 7.56 -8.78
C GLY A 245 -4.42 6.56 -9.47
N LEU A 246 -5.57 6.20 -8.90
CA LEU A 246 -6.57 5.37 -9.57
C LEU A 246 -7.71 6.25 -10.11
N PHE A 247 -7.66 6.52 -11.41
CA PHE A 247 -8.69 7.26 -12.12
C PHE A 247 -9.76 6.32 -12.68
N ILE A 248 -11.03 6.61 -12.43
CA ILE A 248 -12.16 5.95 -13.09
C ILE A 248 -13.00 7.05 -13.73
N HIS A 249 -13.02 7.09 -15.06
CA HIS A 249 -13.77 8.12 -15.78
C HIS A 249 -15.29 7.83 -15.67
N PRO A 250 -16.12 8.75 -15.15
CA PRO A 250 -17.52 8.46 -14.84
C PRO A 250 -18.38 8.16 -16.08
N LEU A 251 -18.06 8.76 -17.24
CA LEU A 251 -18.80 8.53 -18.49
C LEU A 251 -18.26 7.36 -19.31
N THR A 252 -16.96 7.34 -19.62
CA THR A 252 -16.36 6.30 -20.48
C THR A 252 -16.08 4.99 -19.74
N GLN A 253 -16.09 5.01 -18.40
CA GLN A 253 -15.71 3.91 -17.52
C GLN A 253 -14.28 3.41 -17.76
N ASN A 254 -13.42 4.25 -18.34
CA ASN A 254 -12.02 3.93 -18.51
C ASN A 254 -11.29 4.03 -17.17
N ILE A 255 -10.35 3.11 -16.94
CA ILE A 255 -9.52 3.04 -15.74
C ILE A 255 -8.11 3.52 -16.07
N GLY A 256 -7.59 4.47 -15.30
CA GLY A 256 -6.20 4.93 -15.36
C GLY A 256 -5.48 4.65 -14.04
N ILE A 257 -4.28 4.09 -14.10
CA ILE A 257 -3.40 3.88 -12.95
C ILE A 257 -2.17 4.76 -13.16
N GLY A 258 -1.94 5.75 -12.31
CA GLY A 258 -0.90 6.76 -12.45
C GLY A 258 -1.14 7.79 -13.56
N THR A 259 -2.34 7.79 -14.19
CA THR A 259 -2.72 8.75 -15.24
C THR A 259 -4.23 9.01 -15.25
N LYS A 260 -4.62 10.23 -15.63
CA LYS A 260 -6.02 10.60 -15.93
C LYS A 260 -6.34 10.52 -17.42
N ASP A 261 -5.31 10.60 -18.26
CA ASP A 261 -5.44 10.45 -19.70
C ASP A 261 -5.21 8.99 -20.07
N THR A 262 -6.30 8.31 -20.41
CA THR A 262 -6.28 6.90 -20.80
C THR A 262 -5.99 6.69 -22.29
N LYS A 263 -5.79 7.77 -23.07
CA LYS A 263 -5.52 7.72 -24.52
C LYS A 263 -6.53 6.88 -25.31
N GLY A 264 -7.76 6.79 -24.81
CA GLY A 264 -8.84 5.99 -25.40
C GLY A 264 -8.88 4.52 -24.97
N TYR A 265 -7.86 4.02 -24.26
CA TYR A 265 -7.84 2.65 -23.75
C TYR A 265 -8.78 2.47 -22.55
N LYS A 266 -9.34 1.27 -22.41
CA LYS A 266 -10.18 0.92 -21.25
C LYS A 266 -9.39 0.80 -19.95
N LEU A 267 -8.12 0.42 -20.04
CA LEU A 267 -7.17 0.40 -18.93
C LEU A 267 -5.86 1.03 -19.42
N ALA A 268 -5.38 2.07 -18.74
CA ALA A 268 -4.09 2.68 -18.99
C ALA A 268 -3.25 2.67 -17.70
N VAL A 269 -2.00 2.22 -17.79
CA VAL A 269 -1.04 2.25 -16.67
C VAL A 269 0.13 3.13 -17.07
N ASN A 270 0.39 4.17 -16.28
CA ASN A 270 1.57 5.03 -16.43
C ASN A 270 2.67 4.54 -15.49
N GLY A 271 3.48 3.62 -15.99
CA GLY A 271 4.51 2.89 -15.24
C GLY A 271 4.51 1.41 -15.59
N ASP A 272 5.39 0.65 -14.94
CA ASP A 272 5.50 -0.79 -15.16
C ASP A 272 4.34 -1.55 -14.49
N ALA A 273 3.84 -2.58 -15.17
CA ALA A 273 2.82 -3.48 -14.64
C ALA A 273 3.31 -4.93 -14.69
N VAL A 274 3.15 -5.65 -13.58
CA VAL A 274 3.43 -7.08 -13.47
C VAL A 274 2.13 -7.86 -13.45
N PHE A 275 2.08 -8.97 -14.20
CA PHE A 275 0.91 -9.84 -14.29
C PHE A 275 1.35 -11.28 -14.05
N THR A 276 0.64 -12.02 -13.18
CA THR A 276 0.84 -13.48 -13.07
C THR A 276 0.37 -14.20 -14.34
N LYS A 277 -0.68 -13.70 -14.99
CA LYS A 277 -1.21 -14.24 -16.25
C LYS A 277 -1.99 -13.17 -17.00
N ILE A 278 -1.77 -13.07 -18.31
CA ILE A 278 -2.57 -12.26 -19.23
C ILE A 278 -3.07 -13.13 -20.38
N LYS A 279 -4.34 -13.00 -20.76
CA LYS A 279 -4.90 -13.66 -21.95
C LYS A 279 -5.29 -12.58 -22.95
N VAL A 280 -4.47 -12.38 -23.97
CA VAL A 280 -4.77 -11.49 -25.08
C VAL A 280 -5.68 -12.22 -26.06
N LYS A 281 -6.94 -11.77 -26.18
CA LYS A 281 -7.83 -12.24 -27.24
C LYS A 281 -7.60 -11.35 -28.45
N SER A 282 -6.69 -11.77 -29.34
CA SER A 282 -6.57 -11.11 -30.65
C SER A 282 -7.79 -11.41 -31.50
N PHE A 283 -8.24 -10.43 -32.28
CA PHE A 283 -9.27 -10.58 -33.31
C PHE A 283 -8.69 -10.92 -34.69
N SER A 284 -7.36 -10.92 -34.84
CA SER A 284 -6.69 -11.37 -36.05
C SER A 284 -6.69 -12.89 -36.16
N ALA A 285 -6.72 -13.39 -37.40
CA ALA A 285 -6.63 -14.83 -37.66
C ALA A 285 -5.30 -15.38 -37.15
N TRP A 286 -5.36 -16.53 -36.48
CA TRP A 286 -4.16 -17.28 -36.11
C TRP A 286 -3.46 -17.77 -37.39
N PRO A 287 -2.12 -17.77 -37.46
CA PRO A 287 -1.40 -17.88 -38.72
C PRO A 287 -1.40 -19.26 -39.37
N ASP A 288 -2.11 -20.25 -38.83
CA ASP A 288 -2.25 -21.62 -39.35
C ASP A 288 -2.50 -21.71 -40.88
N TYR A 289 -3.03 -20.64 -41.49
CA TYR A 289 -3.14 -20.49 -42.93
C TYR A 289 -1.82 -20.59 -43.70
N VAL A 290 -0.65 -20.41 -43.07
CA VAL A 290 0.67 -20.57 -43.69
C VAL A 290 0.87 -22.01 -44.20
N PHE A 291 0.22 -22.99 -43.58
CA PHE A 291 0.27 -24.38 -44.00
C PHE A 291 -0.78 -24.76 -45.05
N HIS A 292 -1.65 -23.84 -45.46
CA HIS A 292 -2.60 -24.14 -46.53
C HIS A 292 -1.89 -24.28 -47.89
N PRO A 293 -2.36 -25.18 -48.78
CA PRO A 293 -1.76 -25.38 -50.11
C PRO A 293 -1.74 -24.13 -51.00
N GLU A 294 -2.63 -23.19 -50.75
CA GLU A 294 -2.73 -21.93 -51.51
C GLU A 294 -1.81 -20.83 -50.96
N TYR A 295 -1.14 -21.08 -49.83
CA TYR A 295 -0.21 -20.12 -49.24
C TYR A 295 1.02 -19.94 -50.13
N LYS A 296 1.27 -18.69 -50.52
CA LYS A 296 2.44 -18.34 -51.34
C LYS A 296 3.60 -17.98 -50.43
N LEU A 297 4.43 -18.98 -50.12
CA LEU A 297 5.69 -18.75 -49.43
C LEU A 297 6.62 -17.90 -50.31
N ALA A 298 7.18 -16.83 -49.74
CA ALA A 298 8.11 -15.97 -50.47
C ALA A 298 9.40 -16.75 -50.82
N PRO A 299 10.05 -16.51 -51.96
CA PRO A 299 11.37 -17.05 -52.20
C PRO A 299 12.41 -16.46 -51.22
N LEU A 300 13.37 -17.27 -50.74
CA LEU A 300 14.42 -16.80 -49.83
C LEU A 300 15.26 -15.65 -50.42
N ASN A 301 15.45 -15.61 -51.74
CA ASN A 301 16.14 -14.51 -52.42
C ASN A 301 15.39 -13.17 -52.26
N ASP A 302 14.05 -13.19 -52.31
CA ASP A 302 13.22 -12.00 -52.13
C ASP A 302 13.24 -11.53 -50.68
N VAL A 303 13.23 -12.48 -49.73
CA VAL A 303 13.38 -12.20 -48.30
C VAL A 303 14.76 -11.60 -48.01
N GLU A 304 15.83 -12.15 -48.59
CA GLU A 304 17.19 -11.63 -48.45
C GLU A 304 17.30 -10.20 -49.00
N ALA A 305 16.75 -9.95 -50.20
CA ALA A 305 16.72 -8.63 -50.79
C ALA A 305 15.97 -7.62 -49.90
N PHE A 306 14.84 -8.03 -49.31
CA PHE A 306 14.10 -7.21 -48.36
C PHE A 306 14.93 -6.88 -47.11
N ILE A 307 15.57 -7.88 -46.49
CA ILE A 307 16.39 -7.69 -45.29
C ILE A 307 17.58 -6.76 -45.58
N LYS A 308 18.25 -6.94 -46.73
CA LYS A 308 19.38 -6.07 -47.13
C LYS A 308 18.93 -4.61 -47.26
N LYS A 309 17.73 -4.37 -47.79
CA LYS A 309 17.18 -3.04 -48.01
C LYS A 309 16.58 -2.40 -46.75
N HIS A 310 15.83 -3.16 -45.96
CA HIS A 310 14.98 -2.65 -44.88
C HIS A 310 15.51 -2.95 -43.47
N ARG A 311 16.48 -3.88 -43.34
CA ARG A 311 17.13 -4.24 -42.06
C ARG A 311 16.20 -4.86 -41.01
N HIS A 312 15.03 -5.35 -41.42
CA HIS A 312 14.10 -6.16 -40.63
C HIS A 312 13.40 -7.18 -41.54
N LEU A 313 12.67 -8.13 -40.95
CA LEU A 313 11.89 -9.11 -41.70
C LEU A 313 10.62 -8.48 -42.29
N PRO A 314 10.09 -9.02 -43.41
CA PRO A 314 8.79 -8.60 -43.93
C PRO A 314 7.70 -8.69 -42.85
N GLU A 315 6.77 -7.74 -42.83
CA GLU A 315 5.62 -7.65 -41.90
C GLU A 315 5.99 -7.38 -40.42
N ILE A 316 7.26 -7.50 -40.04
CA ILE A 316 7.74 -7.07 -38.73
C ILE A 316 7.97 -5.55 -38.79
N PRO A 317 7.36 -4.75 -37.88
CA PRO A 317 7.58 -3.31 -37.87
C PRO A 317 9.05 -2.97 -37.57
N PRO A 318 9.58 -1.88 -38.15
CA PRO A 318 10.94 -1.43 -37.87
C PRO A 318 11.07 -0.95 -36.42
N ALA A 319 12.26 -1.08 -35.84
CA ALA A 319 12.53 -0.72 -34.44
C ALA A 319 12.08 0.72 -34.09
N ARG A 320 12.28 1.68 -35.01
CA ARG A 320 11.88 3.08 -34.82
C ARG A 320 10.37 3.24 -34.64
N GLU A 321 9.56 2.43 -35.31
CA GLU A 321 8.10 2.49 -35.17
C GLU A 321 7.66 1.92 -33.83
N VAL A 322 8.25 0.80 -33.42
CA VAL A 322 7.99 0.18 -32.10
C VAL A 322 8.42 1.09 -30.95
N GLU A 323 9.56 1.77 -31.08
CA GLU A 323 10.04 2.75 -30.10
C GLU A 323 9.08 3.95 -29.95
N GLN A 324 8.46 4.38 -31.05
CA GLN A 324 7.58 5.56 -31.05
C GLN A 324 6.15 5.23 -30.61
N ASN A 325 5.61 4.10 -31.06
CA ASN A 325 4.19 3.79 -30.94
C ASN A 325 3.89 2.60 -30.02
N GLY A 326 4.92 1.88 -29.57
CA GLY A 326 4.76 0.58 -28.92
C GLY A 326 4.37 -0.51 -29.93
N GLN A 327 3.97 -1.67 -29.41
CA GLN A 327 3.47 -2.79 -30.23
C GLN A 327 2.30 -3.48 -29.52
N ASP A 328 1.33 -3.96 -30.29
CA ASP A 328 0.28 -4.84 -29.76
C ASP A 328 0.87 -6.24 -29.51
N LEU A 329 0.76 -6.73 -28.26
CA LEU A 329 1.30 -8.02 -27.86
C LEU A 329 0.63 -9.21 -28.59
N GLY A 330 -0.66 -9.12 -28.88
CA GLY A 330 -1.40 -10.16 -29.59
C GLY A 330 -1.04 -10.23 -31.07
N GLU A 331 -0.99 -9.08 -31.73
CA GLU A 331 -0.58 -8.96 -33.13
C GLU A 331 0.88 -9.40 -33.32
N MET A 332 1.79 -8.90 -32.49
CA MET A 332 3.20 -9.27 -32.60
C MET A 332 3.42 -10.76 -32.39
N ASN A 333 2.73 -11.38 -31.41
CA ASN A 333 2.79 -12.83 -31.22
C ASN A 333 2.26 -13.61 -32.43
N SER A 334 1.20 -13.11 -33.08
CA SER A 334 0.66 -13.72 -34.30
C SER A 334 1.66 -13.63 -35.46
N ILE A 335 2.27 -12.45 -35.68
CA ILE A 335 3.29 -12.27 -36.73
C ILE A 335 4.52 -13.14 -36.44
N LEU A 336 5.00 -13.19 -35.20
CA LEU A 336 6.12 -14.05 -34.82
C LEU A 336 5.81 -15.53 -35.10
N LEU A 337 4.61 -16.00 -34.75
CA LEU A 337 4.20 -17.37 -35.03
C LEU A 337 4.16 -17.63 -36.55
N LYS A 338 3.61 -16.70 -37.34
CA LYS A 338 3.66 -16.77 -38.81
C LYS A 338 5.09 -16.96 -39.32
N LYS A 339 6.04 -16.17 -38.80
CA LYS A 339 7.46 -16.29 -39.20
C LYS A 339 8.08 -17.62 -38.79
N VAL A 340 7.71 -18.17 -37.64
CA VAL A 340 8.14 -19.51 -37.22
C VAL A 340 7.59 -20.58 -38.17
N GLU A 341 6.35 -20.46 -38.62
CA GLU A 341 5.74 -21.40 -39.58
C GLU A 341 6.37 -21.29 -40.98
N GLU A 342 6.63 -20.08 -41.48
CA GLU A 342 7.36 -19.84 -42.74
C GLU A 342 8.79 -20.42 -42.68
N LEU A 343 9.51 -20.17 -41.57
CA LEU A 343 10.83 -20.76 -41.32
C LEU A 343 10.79 -22.29 -41.34
N THR A 344 9.71 -22.88 -40.79
CA THR A 344 9.51 -24.33 -40.79
C THR A 344 9.35 -24.86 -42.22
N LEU A 345 8.62 -24.16 -43.09
CA LEU A 345 8.50 -24.54 -44.51
C LEU A 345 9.84 -24.47 -45.25
N TYR A 346 10.61 -23.40 -45.08
CA TYR A 346 11.95 -23.30 -45.70
C TYR A 346 12.89 -24.42 -45.21
N MET A 347 12.85 -24.77 -43.93
CA MET A 347 13.65 -25.87 -43.39
C MET A 347 13.27 -27.22 -44.01
N ILE A 348 11.97 -27.47 -44.21
CA ILE A 348 11.48 -28.67 -44.89
C ILE A 348 11.96 -28.72 -46.34
N GLU A 349 11.92 -27.59 -47.06
CA GLU A 349 12.40 -27.48 -48.44
C GLU A 349 13.92 -27.74 -48.53
N MET A 350 14.72 -27.04 -47.73
CA MET A 350 16.18 -27.24 -47.66
C MET A 350 16.54 -28.70 -47.33
N LYS A 351 15.79 -29.35 -46.42
CA LYS A 351 16.02 -30.76 -46.08
C LYS A 351 15.78 -31.69 -47.28
N LYS A 352 14.73 -31.44 -48.08
CA LYS A 352 14.45 -32.22 -49.31
C LYS A 352 15.56 -32.05 -50.35
N GLU A 353 16.08 -30.84 -50.51
CA GLU A 353 17.22 -30.57 -51.41
C GLU A 353 18.48 -31.30 -50.96
N ILE A 354 18.82 -31.21 -49.66
CA ILE A 354 19.97 -31.90 -49.07
C ILE A 354 19.86 -33.42 -49.28
N ASP A 355 18.70 -34.01 -49.05
CA ASP A 355 18.50 -35.45 -49.22
C ASP A 355 18.59 -35.87 -50.70
N SER A 356 18.18 -35.00 -51.62
CA SER A 356 18.34 -35.22 -53.06
C SER A 356 19.82 -35.18 -53.46
N LEU A 357 20.57 -34.18 -52.98
CA LEU A 357 22.02 -34.07 -53.20
C LEU A 357 22.79 -35.26 -52.63
N LYS A 358 22.42 -35.74 -51.43
CA LYS A 358 23.02 -36.94 -50.83
C LYS A 358 22.79 -38.19 -51.66
N LYS A 359 21.56 -38.42 -52.14
CA LYS A 359 21.25 -39.56 -53.01
C LYS A 359 22.11 -39.55 -54.29
N ILE A 360 22.27 -38.38 -54.92
CA ILE A 360 23.12 -38.23 -56.11
C ILE A 360 24.58 -38.54 -55.76
N THR A 361 25.06 -38.07 -54.62
CA THR A 361 26.44 -38.31 -54.17
C THR A 361 26.68 -39.79 -53.85
N ASP A 362 25.70 -40.47 -53.24
CA ASP A 362 25.78 -41.89 -52.89
C ASP A 362 25.63 -42.80 -54.12
N GLN A 363 24.97 -42.34 -55.20
CA GLN A 363 24.91 -43.06 -56.49
C GLN A 363 26.18 -42.89 -57.34
N ASN A 364 26.97 -41.85 -57.09
CA ASN A 364 28.22 -41.55 -57.80
C ASN A 364 29.48 -42.11 -57.09
N LYS A 365 29.30 -42.80 -55.95
CA LYS A 365 30.32 -43.58 -55.27
C LYS A 365 30.16 -45.05 -55.61
#